data_AF-A0A218WK56-F1
#
_entry.id   AF-A0A218WK56-F1
#
_cell.length_a   1.000
_cell.length_b   1.000
_cell.length_c   1.000
_cell.angle_alpha   90.00
_cell.angle_beta   90.00
_cell.angle_gamma   90.00
#
_symmetry.space_group_name_H-M   'P 1'
#
loop_
_entity.id
_entity.type
_entity.pdbx_description
1 polymer ?
#
loop_
_entity_poly.entity_id
_entity_poly.type
_entity_poly.pdbx_seq_one_letter_code
_entity_poly.pdbx_strand_id
1 'polypeptide(L)'
;MKSGILEFFNLPMDEKKKFWQVPGILEGFGQAFVVSEQQKLEWADAFYMITLPTYLRKPHLFPKLPQPFRDTLETYSAETKNLAVRILNLMAKALGMEGGRE
;
A
#
# COMPACT_ATOMS: atom_id res chain seq x y z
N MET A 1 -11.72 -0.41 -6.38
CA MET A 1 -10.26 -0.63 -6.19
C MET A 1 -9.56 -0.92 -7.50
N LYS A 2 -9.89 -2.02 -8.20
CA LYS A 2 -9.25 -2.41 -9.48
C LYS A 2 -9.28 -1.30 -10.55
N SER A 3 -10.43 -0.67 -10.78
CA SER A 3 -10.58 0.45 -11.73
C SER A 3 -9.68 1.64 -11.37
N GLY A 4 -9.71 2.09 -10.12
CA GLY A 4 -8.88 3.21 -9.66
C GLY A 4 -7.37 2.93 -9.77
N ILE A 5 -6.93 1.68 -9.58
CA ILE A 5 -5.54 1.29 -9.87
C ILE A 5 -5.26 1.43 -11.37
N LEU A 6 -6.11 0.87 -12.23
CA LEU A 6 -5.92 0.92 -13.68
C LEU A 6 -5.87 2.38 -14.19
N GLU A 7 -6.79 3.21 -13.72
CA GLU A 7 -6.82 4.64 -14.03
C GLU A 7 -5.55 5.35 -13.56
N PHE A 8 -5.08 5.08 -12.34
CA PHE A 8 -3.84 5.65 -11.82
C PHE A 8 -2.62 5.26 -12.66
N PHE A 9 -2.47 4.00 -13.03
CA PHE A 9 -1.32 3.54 -13.82
C PHE A 9 -1.37 4.05 -15.27
N ASN A 10 -2.57 4.31 -15.81
CA ASN A 10 -2.77 4.91 -17.12
C ASN A 10 -2.57 6.45 -17.15
N LEU A 11 -2.35 7.10 -15.99
CA LEU A 11 -2.03 8.51 -15.97
C LEU A 11 -0.73 8.80 -16.74
N PRO A 12 -0.59 10.01 -17.32
CA PRO A 12 0.67 10.46 -17.90
C PRO A 12 1.83 10.33 -16.92
N MET A 13 3.03 10.09 -17.44
CA MET A 13 4.20 9.87 -16.59
C MET A 13 4.49 11.06 -15.66
N ASP A 14 4.25 12.29 -16.10
CA ASP A 14 4.47 13.49 -15.27
C ASP A 14 3.48 13.60 -14.10
N GLU A 15 2.28 13.04 -14.23
CA GLU A 15 1.33 12.90 -13.12
C GLU A 15 1.80 11.83 -12.13
N LYS A 16 2.31 10.69 -12.63
CA LYS A 16 2.85 9.60 -11.79
C LYS A 16 4.13 9.99 -11.07
N LYS A 17 4.99 10.80 -11.68
CA LYS A 17 6.22 11.35 -11.06
C LYS A 17 5.94 12.23 -9.83
N LYS A 18 4.72 12.73 -9.64
CA LYS A 18 4.34 13.45 -8.41
C LYS A 18 4.41 12.56 -7.16
N PHE A 19 4.46 11.25 -7.36
CA PHE A 19 4.57 10.22 -6.33
C PHE A 19 5.93 9.52 -6.33
N TRP A 20 6.92 10.02 -7.09
CA TRP A 20 8.20 9.33 -7.27
C TRP A 20 8.89 9.01 -5.94
N GLN A 21 9.48 7.83 -5.84
CA GLN A 21 10.29 7.43 -4.69
C GLN A 21 11.47 8.39 -4.51
N VAL A 22 11.78 8.72 -3.26
CA VAL A 22 12.95 9.53 -2.89
C VAL A 22 14.04 8.59 -2.38
N PRO A 23 15.34 8.85 -2.63
CA PRO A 23 16.42 8.01 -2.10
C PRO A 23 16.29 7.74 -0.60
N GLY A 24 16.37 6.47 -0.20
CA GLY A 24 16.19 6.03 1.18
C GLY A 24 14.73 5.89 1.65
N ILE A 25 13.76 6.19 0.79
CA ILE A 25 12.32 6.01 1.07
C ILE A 25 11.73 5.02 0.08
N LEU A 26 11.21 3.90 0.60
CA LEU A 26 10.61 2.83 -0.21
C LEU A 26 9.23 3.20 -0.77
N GLU A 27 8.49 4.06 -0.08
CA GLU A 27 7.14 4.46 -0.48
C GLU A 27 7.16 5.43 -1.67
N GLY A 28 6.22 5.24 -2.60
CA GLY A 28 6.09 6.01 -3.83
C GLY A 28 5.92 5.13 -5.08
N PHE A 29 5.89 5.80 -6.23
CA PHE A 29 5.94 5.22 -7.56
C PHE A 29 7.40 5.02 -7.98
N GLY A 30 7.75 3.82 -8.44
CA GLY A 30 9.09 3.49 -8.88
C GLY A 30 9.41 2.00 -8.80
N GLN A 31 10.69 1.68 -8.95
CA GLN A 31 11.21 0.33 -8.74
C GLN A 31 11.38 0.11 -7.24
N ALA A 32 10.44 -0.61 -6.64
CA ALA A 32 10.55 -0.97 -5.23
C ALA A 32 11.62 -2.06 -5.05
N PHE A 33 12.35 -1.99 -3.94
CA PHE A 33 13.27 -3.06 -3.48
C PHE A 33 14.55 -3.27 -4.33
N VAL A 34 15.16 -2.20 -4.84
CA VAL A 34 16.55 -2.25 -5.36
C VAL A 34 17.53 -2.28 -4.18
N VAL A 35 18.24 -3.40 -4.00
CA VAL A 35 19.16 -3.64 -2.90
C VAL A 35 20.64 -3.68 -3.33
N SER A 36 20.94 -3.87 -4.62
CA SER A 36 22.31 -3.84 -5.14
C SER A 36 22.36 -3.54 -6.64
N GLU A 37 23.53 -3.11 -7.12
CA GLU A 37 23.74 -2.81 -8.55
C GLU A 37 23.71 -4.07 -9.44
N GLN A 38 24.02 -5.24 -8.88
CA GLN A 38 24.02 -6.51 -9.60
C GLN A 38 22.64 -7.18 -9.63
N GLN A 39 21.65 -6.57 -8.96
CA GLN A 39 20.30 -7.11 -8.91
C GLN A 39 19.66 -7.08 -10.29
N LYS A 40 19.10 -8.22 -10.70
CA LYS A 40 18.19 -8.28 -11.86
C LYS A 40 16.86 -7.69 -11.44
N LEU A 41 16.41 -6.67 -12.17
CA LEU A 41 15.14 -5.99 -11.89
C LEU A 41 13.97 -6.75 -12.49
N GLU A 42 12.83 -6.67 -11.81
CA GLU A 42 11.57 -7.16 -12.34
C GLU A 42 11.06 -6.22 -13.43
N TRP A 43 10.41 -6.79 -14.45
CA TRP A 43 9.78 -6.00 -15.52
C TRP A 43 8.39 -5.52 -15.07
N ALA A 44 8.36 -4.67 -14.06
CA ALA A 44 7.13 -4.14 -13.49
C ALA A 44 7.36 -2.75 -12.89
N ASP A 45 6.38 -1.86 -13.03
CA ASP A 45 6.31 -0.63 -12.25
C ASP A 45 5.57 -0.89 -10.94
N ALA A 46 6.05 -0.35 -9.83
CA ALA A 46 5.40 -0.49 -8.54
C ALA A 46 4.95 0.86 -7.98
N PHE A 47 3.88 0.82 -7.20
CA PHE A 47 3.47 1.88 -6.30
C PHE A 47 3.30 1.29 -4.90
N TYR A 48 4.11 1.74 -3.95
CA TYR A 48 4.11 1.23 -2.58
C TYR A 48 3.77 2.35 -1.57
N MET A 49 2.93 2.05 -0.59
CA MET A 49 2.59 2.98 0.49
C MET A 49 2.09 2.24 1.73
N ILE A 50 2.46 2.74 2.91
CA ILE A 50 1.86 2.33 4.18
C ILE A 50 0.48 2.97 4.28
N THR A 51 -0.56 2.15 4.48
CA THR A 51 -1.95 2.65 4.63
C THR A 51 -2.42 2.75 6.07
N LEU A 52 -1.81 2.00 7.00
CA LEU A 52 -2.18 1.99 8.41
C LEU A 52 -0.97 1.85 9.34
N PRO A 53 -1.03 2.41 10.56
CA PRO A 53 -2.02 3.39 11.01
C PRO A 53 -1.91 4.72 10.23
N THR A 54 -2.97 5.52 10.24
CA THR A 54 -3.10 6.70 9.37
C THR A 54 -2.00 7.74 9.57
N TYR A 55 -1.44 7.85 10.79
CA TYR A 55 -0.34 8.76 11.09
C TYR A 55 1.01 8.35 10.46
N LEU A 56 1.16 7.12 9.99
CA LEU A 56 2.35 6.70 9.23
C LEU A 56 2.26 7.03 7.74
N ARG A 57 1.08 7.41 7.23
CA ARG A 57 0.91 7.73 5.81
C ARG A 57 1.76 8.93 5.44
N LYS A 58 2.55 8.80 4.39
CA LYS A 58 3.34 9.93 3.87
C LYS A 58 2.43 11.05 3.37
N PRO A 59 2.55 12.29 3.88
CA PRO A 59 1.65 13.40 3.51
C PRO A 59 1.69 13.76 2.02
N HIS A 60 2.76 13.41 1.31
CA HIS A 60 2.90 13.69 -0.12
C HIS A 60 2.34 12.60 -1.03
N LEU A 61 1.90 11.45 -0.49
CA LEU A 61 1.37 10.33 -1.28
C LEU A 61 -0.15 10.27 -1.19
N PHE A 62 -0.69 9.86 -0.05
CA PHE A 62 -2.12 9.57 0.10
C PHE A 62 -3.04 10.76 -0.26
N PRO A 63 -2.81 11.99 0.22
CA PRO A 63 -3.67 13.14 -0.11
C PRO A 63 -3.62 13.57 -1.58
N LYS A 64 -2.59 13.17 -2.33
CA LYS A 64 -2.44 13.52 -3.75
C LYS A 64 -3.08 12.51 -4.69
N LEU A 65 -3.50 11.34 -4.19
CA LEU A 65 -4.20 10.36 -5.01
C LEU A 65 -5.49 10.97 -5.59
N PRO A 66 -5.81 10.72 -6.87
CA PRO A 66 -6.99 11.28 -7.51
C PRO A 66 -8.27 10.75 -6.86
N GLN A 67 -9.33 11.56 -6.88
CA GLN A 67 -10.68 11.05 -6.61
C GLN A 67 -11.25 10.39 -7.87
N PRO A 68 -12.06 9.32 -7.74
CA PRO A 68 -12.55 8.69 -6.49
C PRO A 68 -11.62 7.61 -5.91
N PHE A 69 -10.42 7.44 -6.49
CA PHE A 69 -9.51 6.35 -6.13
C PHE A 69 -9.06 6.41 -4.67
N ARG A 70 -8.75 7.61 -4.15
CA ARG A 70 -8.36 7.82 -2.75
C ARG A 70 -9.41 7.29 -1.76
N ASP A 71 -10.68 7.68 -1.93
CA ASP A 71 -11.76 7.26 -1.01
C ASP A 71 -12.01 5.74 -1.10
N THR A 72 -11.85 5.21 -2.31
CA THR A 72 -11.91 3.76 -2.55
C THR A 72 -10.79 3.02 -1.83
N LEU A 73 -9.55 3.55 -1.84
CA LEU A 73 -8.41 2.97 -1.15
C LEU A 73 -8.56 3.08 0.38
N GLU A 74 -9.08 4.20 0.89
CA GLU A 74 -9.40 4.38 2.32
C GLU A 74 -10.34 3.27 2.81
N THR A 75 -11.45 3.08 2.09
CA THR A 75 -12.45 2.05 2.39
C THR A 75 -11.85 0.65 2.30
N TYR A 76 -11.09 0.38 1.23
CA TYR A 76 -10.44 -0.92 1.04
C TYR A 76 -9.43 -1.23 2.14
N SER A 77 -8.67 -0.25 2.61
CA SER A 77 -7.71 -0.40 3.72
C SER A 77 -8.42 -0.77 5.02
N ALA A 78 -9.53 -0.08 5.35
CA ALA A 78 -10.33 -0.35 6.54
C ALA A 78 -10.94 -1.78 6.52
N GLU A 79 -11.55 -2.18 5.41
CA GLU A 79 -12.13 -3.52 5.27
C GLU A 79 -11.06 -4.62 5.28
N THR A 80 -9.90 -4.37 4.67
CA THR A 80 -8.77 -5.31 4.70
C THR A 80 -8.23 -5.50 6.12
N LYS A 81 -8.14 -4.42 6.92
CA LYS A 81 -7.79 -4.51 8.35
C LYS A 81 -8.79 -5.38 9.11
N ASN A 82 -10.09 -5.14 8.92
CA ASN A 82 -11.14 -5.92 9.56
C ASN A 82 -11.04 -7.41 9.22
N LEU A 83 -10.81 -7.72 7.94
CA LEU A 83 -10.61 -9.09 7.48
C LEU A 83 -9.36 -9.73 8.09
N ALA A 84 -8.22 -9.02 8.08
CA ALA A 84 -6.97 -9.50 8.66
C ALA A 84 -7.11 -9.84 10.15
N VAL A 85 -7.77 -8.97 10.93
CA VAL A 85 -8.05 -9.23 12.35
C VAL A 85 -8.92 -10.48 12.53
N ARG A 86 -9.94 -10.68 11.70
CA ARG A 86 -10.78 -11.90 11.75
C ARG A 86 -9.97 -13.16 11.47
N ILE A 87 -9.12 -13.13 10.44
CA ILE A 87 -8.24 -14.26 10.09
C ILE A 87 -7.28 -14.56 11.24
N LEU A 88 -6.63 -13.54 11.81
CA LEU A 88 -5.73 -13.70 12.95
C LEU A 88 -6.43 -14.31 14.17
N ASN A 89 -7.67 -13.90 14.46
CA ASN A 89 -8.45 -14.49 15.56
C ASN A 89 -8.77 -15.98 15.30
N LEU A 90 -9.11 -16.34 14.06
CA LEU A 90 -9.33 -17.75 13.69
C LEU A 90 -8.04 -18.57 13.80
N MET A 91 -6.90 -18.00 13.38
CA MET A 91 -5.59 -18.63 13.55
C MET A 91 -5.24 -18.82 15.03
N ALA A 92 -5.45 -17.80 15.86
CA ALA A 92 -5.24 -17.88 17.30
C ALA A 92 -6.08 -18.99 17.94
N LYS A 93 -7.35 -19.09 17.56
CA LYS A 93 -8.24 -20.17 17.99
C LYS A 93 -7.72 -21.55 17.57
N ALA A 94 -7.32 -21.71 16.31
CA ALA A 94 -6.78 -22.97 15.80
C ALA A 94 -5.49 -23.41 16.51
N LEU A 95 -4.69 -22.43 16.95
CA LEU A 95 -3.46 -22.65 17.72
C LEU A 95 -3.70 -22.82 19.22
N GLY A 96 -4.95 -22.82 19.69
CA GLY A 96 -5.27 -22.92 21.12
C GLY A 96 -4.86 -21.69 21.94
N MET A 97 -4.63 -20.54 21.29
CA MET A 97 -4.28 -19.28 21.94
C MET A 97 -5.52 -18.54 22.48
N GLU A 98 -6.57 -19.27 22.85
CA GLU A 98 -7.76 -18.69 23.50
C GLU A 98 -7.40 -18.29 24.95
N GLY A 99 -6.78 -17.11 25.11
CA GLY A 99 -6.38 -16.56 26.40
C GLY A 99 -5.59 -15.27 26.24
N GLY A 100 -6.29 -14.12 26.24
CA GLY A 100 -5.68 -12.80 26.13
C GLY A 100 -6.65 -11.65 25.83
N ARG A 101 -7.82 -11.67 26.49
CA ARG A 101 -8.59 -10.45 26.76
C ARG A 101 -8.84 -10.45 28.27
N GLU A 102 -7.86 -9.94 29.01
CA GLU A 102 -8.09 -9.28 30.30
C GLU A 102 -8.09 -7.77 30.06
#